data_AF-A0A1E2RZK6-F1
#
_entry.id   AF-A0A1E2RZK6-F1
#
_cell.length_a   1.000
_cell.length_b   1.000
_cell.length_c   1.000
_cell.angle_alpha   90.00
_cell.angle_beta   90.00
_cell.angle_gamma   90.00
#
_symmetry.space_group_name_H-M   'P 1'
#
loop_
_entity.id
_entity.type
_entity.pdbx_description
1 polymer ?
#
loop_
_entity_poly.entity_id
_entity_poly.type
_entity_poly.pdbx_seq_one_letter_code
_entity_poly.pdbx_strand_id
1 'polypeptide(L)'
;MFDFVAAIFGAYDSDNARRLIRDFLLLISKKNSKSTLAAGIMITALIRNWRHLAELLILAPTLEVANNCFSPAAGMVRYDEDLTKLLHVQDHKRTIAHRTTGALLKVVAADSDTVSGKKAAFVLVDELWLFGKRNGAAAMLAEATGGLVSRPEGFVIYLTTHSDEPPAGVWKSKLEYFRDVRDGRITDPKSLGVLYEFPEAMIEAEDYLDPANFRITNPNLGRSVSQEWLEDELRKTLTGDGEEDKQTFLAKHLNVPIGTRLRRDRWRGADYWADAADATLTLEEILDRSEVVTVGVDGGGLDDLYGLGVIGRCGETHDWLSWNKAWVQSDVLDLRKDIAEQLKDFKKSGDLVLCEEPTQDVEEISAIIAKIHEAGLLPEKFGVGLDPCAISALIEALAALGIETEANGGPVCAVYQGYRLSGAVWGMERKLKDGTFRHAAQPMMDWVVGNAKTEQKGNAVLVTKQVAGKAKIDPLIALFNAYMLMSRGPVSAGGGMNDYFKSLAGAA
;
A
#
# COMPACT_ATOMS: atom_id res chain seq x y z
N MET A 1 -7.42 24.06 13.87
CA MET A 1 -8.66 23.23 13.95
C MET A 1 -9.93 24.02 13.62
N PHE A 2 -10.22 25.14 14.30
CA PHE A 2 -11.40 25.94 13.97
C PHE A 2 -11.36 26.56 12.56
N ASP A 3 -10.17 26.83 12.01
CA ASP A 3 -10.04 27.33 10.64
C ASP A 3 -10.56 26.33 9.60
N PHE A 4 -10.45 25.02 9.86
CA PHE A 4 -11.04 24.00 8.99
C PHE A 4 -12.57 24.08 9.00
N VAL A 5 -13.17 24.29 10.18
CA VAL A 5 -14.62 24.51 10.32
C VAL A 5 -15.04 25.80 9.64
N ALA A 6 -14.26 26.87 9.80
CA ALA A 6 -14.49 28.16 9.14
C ALA A 6 -14.41 28.02 7.61
N ALA A 7 -13.45 27.26 7.08
CA ALA A 7 -13.36 26.98 5.65
C ALA A 7 -14.58 26.19 5.16
N ILE A 8 -15.01 25.15 5.89
CA ILE A 8 -16.20 24.37 5.56
C ILE A 8 -17.42 25.28 5.45
N PHE A 9 -17.71 26.13 6.44
CA PHE A 9 -18.94 26.94 6.43
C PHE A 9 -18.81 28.29 5.71
N GLY A 10 -17.60 28.80 5.52
CA GLY A 10 -17.30 30.05 4.82
C GLY A 10 -17.17 29.90 3.31
N ALA A 11 -16.82 28.70 2.80
CA ALA A 11 -16.79 28.40 1.36
C ALA A 11 -18.21 28.19 0.78
N TYR A 12 -19.07 29.19 0.93
CA TYR A 12 -20.47 29.17 0.53
C TYR A 12 -20.88 30.49 -0.12
N ASP A 13 -21.43 30.39 -1.32
CA ASP A 13 -22.12 31.46 -2.02
C ASP A 13 -23.55 31.53 -1.48
N SER A 14 -23.81 32.53 -0.63
CA SER A 14 -25.12 32.74 -0.01
C SER A 14 -26.19 33.19 -0.99
N ASP A 15 -25.82 33.87 -2.07
CA ASP A 15 -26.77 34.45 -3.03
C ASP A 15 -27.37 33.34 -3.91
N ASN A 16 -26.55 32.35 -4.28
CA ASN A 16 -26.96 31.21 -5.11
C ASN A 16 -27.16 29.92 -4.31
N ALA A 17 -27.09 30.00 -2.99
CA ALA A 17 -27.19 28.88 -2.06
C ALA A 17 -26.25 27.69 -2.37
N ARG A 18 -25.03 27.98 -2.84
CA ARG A 18 -24.11 27.00 -3.42
C ARG A 18 -22.77 26.90 -2.69
N ARG A 19 -22.26 25.69 -2.56
CA ARG A 19 -20.90 25.43 -2.08
C ARG A 19 -19.84 25.78 -3.11
N LEU A 20 -18.84 26.54 -2.66
CA LEU A 20 -17.63 26.83 -3.43
C LEU A 20 -16.64 25.68 -3.33
N ILE A 21 -16.45 25.14 -2.12
CA ILE A 21 -15.69 23.92 -1.86
C ILE A 21 -16.67 22.81 -1.46
N ARG A 22 -16.55 21.65 -2.10
CA ARG A 22 -17.46 20.51 -1.97
C ARG A 22 -16.80 19.31 -1.32
N ASP A 23 -15.51 19.11 -1.54
CA ASP A 23 -14.78 17.95 -1.07
C ASP A 23 -13.66 18.37 -0.13
N PHE A 24 -13.61 17.77 1.05
CA PHE A 24 -12.63 18.09 2.08
C PHE A 24 -11.93 16.81 2.54
N LEU A 25 -10.61 16.84 2.71
CA LEU A 25 -9.86 15.81 3.41
C LEU A 25 -9.13 16.44 4.60
N LEU A 26 -9.34 15.89 5.79
CA LEU A 26 -8.56 16.22 6.99
C LEU A 26 -7.76 14.98 7.42
N LEU A 27 -6.45 15.02 7.19
CA LEU A 27 -5.49 14.06 7.71
C LEU A 27 -4.86 14.64 8.98
N ILE A 28 -5.07 14.01 10.12
CA ILE A 28 -4.65 14.53 11.43
C ILE A 28 -4.42 13.40 12.44
N SER A 29 -3.38 13.51 13.28
CA SER A 29 -3.01 12.47 14.25
C SER A 29 -4.09 12.23 15.32
N LYS A 30 -4.07 11.04 15.95
CA LYS A 30 -4.98 10.66 17.04
C LYS A 30 -4.95 11.71 18.17
N LYS A 31 -6.04 11.78 18.94
CA LYS A 31 -6.22 12.69 20.09
C LYS A 31 -6.24 14.20 19.76
N ASN A 32 -6.23 14.59 18.48
CA ASN A 32 -6.48 15.97 18.05
C ASN A 32 -7.98 16.31 17.87
N SER A 33 -8.86 15.70 18.68
CA SER A 33 -10.31 15.98 18.74
C SER A 33 -11.13 15.75 17.45
N LYS A 34 -10.67 14.86 16.56
CA LYS A 34 -11.29 14.57 15.25
C LYS A 34 -12.77 14.15 15.34
N SER A 35 -13.12 13.15 16.15
CA SER A 35 -14.52 12.68 16.24
C SER A 35 -15.47 13.70 16.86
N THR A 36 -14.99 14.49 17.83
CA THR A 36 -15.75 15.62 18.40
C THR A 36 -15.96 16.72 17.36
N LEU A 37 -14.93 17.02 16.55
CA LEU A 37 -15.03 17.96 15.44
C LEU A 37 -16.06 17.49 14.39
N ALA A 38 -16.02 16.20 14.04
CA ALA A 38 -16.96 15.58 13.10
C ALA A 38 -18.42 15.77 13.55
N ALA A 39 -18.69 15.46 14.82
CA ALA A 39 -20.00 15.67 15.43
C ALA A 39 -20.44 17.14 15.37
N GLY A 40 -19.57 18.07 15.78
CA GLY A 40 -19.87 19.50 15.77
C GLY A 40 -20.15 20.06 14.38
N ILE A 41 -19.35 19.66 13.37
CA ILE A 41 -19.57 20.06 11.97
C ILE A 41 -20.94 19.57 11.50
N MET A 42 -21.27 18.30 11.73
CA MET A 42 -22.51 17.72 11.21
C MET A 42 -23.76 18.21 11.93
N ILE A 43 -23.69 18.51 13.23
CA ILE A 43 -24.75 19.21 13.97
C ILE A 43 -24.94 20.62 13.41
N THR A 44 -23.84 21.36 13.19
CA THR A 44 -23.91 22.71 12.61
C THR A 44 -24.52 22.68 11.20
N ALA A 45 -24.16 21.71 10.38
CA ALA A 45 -24.77 21.51 9.07
C ALA A 45 -26.26 21.19 9.16
N LEU A 46 -26.68 20.35 10.12
CA LEU A 46 -28.09 20.03 10.35
C LEU A 46 -28.91 21.28 10.71
N ILE A 47 -28.36 22.15 11.57
CA ILE A 47 -29.00 23.39 12.02
C ILE A 47 -29.07 24.42 10.89
N ARG A 48 -27.98 24.59 10.13
CA ARG A 48 -27.85 25.60 9.06
C ARG A 48 -28.53 25.18 7.76
N ASN A 49 -28.85 23.91 7.61
CA ASN A 49 -29.53 23.38 6.44
C ASN A 49 -30.96 23.94 6.33
N TRP A 50 -31.27 24.51 5.16
CA TRP A 50 -32.60 25.04 4.84
C TRP A 50 -33.50 24.01 4.14
N ARG A 51 -32.96 22.88 3.66
CA ARG A 51 -33.73 21.88 2.91
C ARG A 51 -34.58 21.03 3.85
N HIS A 52 -35.89 20.98 3.58
CA HIS A 52 -36.80 20.08 4.28
C HIS A 52 -36.48 18.61 3.97
N LEU A 53 -36.57 17.76 4.99
CA LEU A 53 -36.34 16.32 4.89
C LEU A 53 -34.97 15.95 4.30
N ALA A 54 -33.97 16.83 4.45
CA ALA A 54 -32.60 16.55 4.03
C ALA A 54 -32.00 15.39 4.84
N GLU A 55 -31.23 14.54 4.19
CA GLU A 55 -30.44 13.51 4.88
C GLU A 55 -28.99 13.94 4.97
N LEU A 56 -28.44 13.87 6.18
CA LEU A 56 -27.04 14.04 6.51
C LEU A 56 -26.50 12.70 7.00
N LEU A 57 -25.29 12.35 6.61
CA LEU A 57 -24.72 11.03 6.85
C LEU A 57 -23.32 11.15 7.43
N ILE A 58 -23.09 10.50 8.58
CA ILE A 58 -21.76 10.11 9.03
C ILE A 58 -21.59 8.62 8.73
N LEU A 59 -20.64 8.28 7.89
CA LEU A 59 -20.26 6.92 7.54
C LEU A 59 -18.98 6.56 8.29
N ALA A 60 -19.04 5.51 9.10
CA ALA A 60 -17.92 5.00 9.86
C ALA A 60 -17.64 3.54 9.45
N PRO A 61 -16.40 3.04 9.55
CA PRO A 61 -16.09 1.68 9.13
C PRO A 61 -16.71 0.66 10.09
N THR A 62 -16.72 0.94 11.40
CA THR A 62 -17.23 0.00 12.41
C THR A 62 -18.32 0.63 13.25
N LEU A 63 -19.07 -0.22 13.95
CA LEU A 63 -20.08 0.20 14.92
C LEU A 63 -19.48 1.04 16.06
N GLU A 64 -18.27 0.68 16.49
CA GLU A 64 -17.55 1.41 17.53
C GLU A 64 -17.19 2.82 17.07
N VAL A 65 -16.63 2.98 15.86
CA VAL A 65 -16.31 4.30 15.31
C VAL A 65 -17.58 5.11 15.09
N ALA A 66 -18.67 4.48 14.63
CA ALA A 66 -19.98 5.14 14.53
C ALA A 66 -20.46 5.69 15.89
N ASN A 67 -20.33 4.91 16.96
CA ASN A 67 -20.69 5.35 18.31
C ASN A 67 -19.79 6.49 18.81
N ASN A 68 -18.50 6.49 18.45
CA ASN A 68 -17.55 7.56 18.79
C ASN A 68 -17.89 8.90 18.11
N CYS A 69 -18.63 8.89 17.00
CA CYS A 69 -19.18 10.12 16.39
C CYS A 69 -20.56 10.48 16.94
N PHE A 70 -21.45 9.48 17.13
CA PHE A 70 -22.82 9.73 17.57
C PHE A 70 -22.89 10.25 19.00
N SER A 71 -22.13 9.67 19.93
CA SER A 71 -22.20 10.03 21.35
C SER A 71 -21.85 11.50 21.60
N PRO A 72 -20.77 12.08 21.01
CA PRO A 72 -20.52 13.52 21.09
C PRO A 72 -21.64 14.36 20.48
N ALA A 73 -22.19 13.99 19.32
CA ALA A 73 -23.27 14.74 18.66
C ALA A 73 -24.55 14.76 19.51
N ALA A 74 -24.95 13.61 20.05
CA ALA A 74 -26.07 13.48 20.96
C ALA A 74 -25.83 14.25 22.27
N GLY A 75 -24.59 14.21 22.78
CA GLY A 75 -24.16 14.99 23.94
C GLY A 75 -24.34 16.49 23.71
N MET A 76 -23.82 17.03 22.60
CA MET A 76 -23.96 18.44 22.25
C MET A 76 -25.43 18.90 22.27
N VAL A 77 -26.33 18.10 21.72
CA VAL A 77 -27.77 18.42 21.74
C VAL A 77 -28.36 18.37 23.15
N ARG A 78 -28.01 17.37 23.95
CA ARG A 78 -28.58 17.16 25.29
C ARG A 78 -28.13 18.21 26.31
N TYR A 79 -26.92 18.72 26.16
CA TYR A 79 -26.34 19.68 27.10
C TYR A 79 -26.61 21.14 26.73
N ASP A 80 -27.32 21.40 25.65
CA ASP A 80 -27.69 22.76 25.21
C ASP A 80 -29.23 22.91 25.14
N GLU A 81 -29.77 23.80 25.96
CA GLU A 81 -31.22 23.98 26.11
C GLU A 81 -31.89 24.40 24.78
N ASP A 82 -31.22 25.17 23.94
CA ASP A 82 -31.77 25.62 22.68
C ASP A 82 -31.71 24.52 21.61
N LEU A 83 -30.63 23.73 21.61
CA LEU A 83 -30.54 22.57 20.73
C LEU A 83 -31.59 21.51 21.04
N THR A 84 -31.96 21.28 22.31
CA THR A 84 -33.04 20.32 22.64
C THR A 84 -34.41 20.73 22.10
N LYS A 85 -34.68 22.04 21.99
CA LYS A 85 -35.91 22.58 21.41
C LYS A 85 -35.94 22.42 19.89
N LEU A 86 -34.77 22.46 19.24
CA LEU A 86 -34.64 22.41 17.78
C LEU A 86 -34.45 20.98 17.25
N LEU A 87 -33.73 20.14 18.00
CA LEU A 87 -33.27 18.82 17.59
C LEU A 87 -33.83 17.72 18.50
N HIS A 88 -33.97 16.53 17.95
CA HIS A 88 -34.46 15.34 18.67
C HIS A 88 -33.52 14.16 18.44
N VAL A 89 -32.89 13.70 19.52
CA VAL A 89 -31.97 12.56 19.52
C VAL A 89 -32.76 11.25 19.58
N GLN A 90 -32.42 10.29 18.72
CA GLN A 90 -32.99 8.95 18.65
C GLN A 90 -31.88 7.89 18.74
N ASP A 91 -31.52 7.47 19.96
CA ASP A 91 -30.35 6.62 20.22
C ASP A 91 -30.39 5.28 19.49
N HIS A 92 -31.53 4.58 19.56
CA HIS A 92 -31.72 3.26 18.93
C HIS A 92 -31.50 3.26 17.41
N LYS A 93 -31.60 4.44 16.76
CA LYS A 93 -31.33 4.63 15.33
C LYS A 93 -30.03 5.38 15.05
N ARG A 94 -29.30 5.81 16.08
CA ARG A 94 -28.18 6.75 15.98
C ARG A 94 -28.50 7.93 15.05
N THR A 95 -29.67 8.52 15.26
CA THR A 95 -30.23 9.58 14.40
C THR A 95 -30.56 10.81 15.22
N ILE A 96 -30.30 12.00 14.66
CA ILE A 96 -30.71 13.29 15.23
C ILE A 96 -31.61 13.99 14.21
N ALA A 97 -32.84 14.30 14.61
CA ALA A 97 -33.85 14.90 13.74
C ALA A 97 -34.02 16.39 14.03
N HIS A 98 -34.03 17.22 13.00
CA HIS A 98 -34.40 18.62 13.10
C HIS A 98 -35.93 18.75 13.13
N ARG A 99 -36.49 19.32 14.20
CA ARG A 99 -37.94 19.33 14.44
C ARG A 99 -38.71 20.17 13.42
N THR A 100 -38.16 21.31 12.98
CA THR A 100 -38.82 22.20 12.00
C THR A 100 -38.72 21.70 10.56
N THR A 101 -37.51 21.38 10.08
CA THR A 101 -37.30 20.99 8.68
C THR A 101 -37.56 19.49 8.43
N GLY A 102 -37.57 18.68 9.49
CA GLY A 102 -37.62 17.22 9.39
C GLY A 102 -36.33 16.59 8.85
N ALA A 103 -35.25 17.37 8.69
CA ALA A 103 -33.96 16.86 8.26
C ALA A 103 -33.36 15.89 9.28
N LEU A 104 -32.60 14.90 8.83
CA LEU A 104 -32.07 13.82 9.65
C LEU A 104 -30.55 13.72 9.51
N LEU A 105 -29.82 13.76 10.63
CA LEU A 105 -28.44 13.32 10.73
C LEU A 105 -28.40 11.87 11.17
N LYS A 106 -27.91 10.97 10.30
CA LYS A 106 -27.78 9.54 10.55
C LYS A 106 -26.31 9.15 10.70
N VAL A 107 -25.98 8.39 11.73
CA VAL A 107 -24.64 7.83 11.93
C VAL A 107 -24.66 6.33 11.69
N VAL A 108 -23.93 5.90 10.67
CA VAL A 108 -24.05 4.56 10.08
C VAL A 108 -22.68 3.90 10.06
N ALA A 109 -22.62 2.68 10.58
CA ALA A 109 -21.50 1.79 10.34
C ALA A 109 -21.66 1.18 8.96
N ALA A 110 -20.62 1.25 8.15
CA ALA A 110 -20.62 0.76 6.79
C ALA A 110 -20.64 -0.77 6.75
N ASP A 111 -21.77 -1.33 6.36
CA ASP A 111 -21.90 -2.64 5.72
C ASP A 111 -22.41 -2.46 4.28
N SER A 112 -22.39 -3.52 3.45
CA SER A 112 -22.81 -3.46 2.05
C SER A 112 -24.28 -3.04 1.86
N ASP A 113 -25.15 -3.34 2.82
CA ASP A 113 -26.61 -3.19 2.68
C ASP A 113 -27.07 -1.80 3.16
N THR A 114 -26.30 -1.19 4.06
CA THR A 114 -26.66 0.05 4.75
C THR A 114 -26.46 1.31 3.92
N VAL A 115 -25.69 1.27 2.82
CA VAL A 115 -25.40 2.47 2.00
C VAL A 115 -26.30 2.58 0.78
N SER A 116 -26.96 1.48 0.39
CA SER A 116 -27.79 1.43 -0.79
C SER A 116 -28.98 2.41 -0.75
N GLY A 117 -29.11 3.26 -1.78
CA GLY A 117 -30.27 4.14 -1.98
C GLY A 117 -30.33 5.41 -1.12
N LYS A 118 -29.31 5.71 -0.31
CA LYS A 118 -29.26 6.93 0.52
C LYS A 118 -28.83 8.14 -0.30
N LYS A 119 -29.72 9.13 -0.44
CA LYS A 119 -29.43 10.38 -1.15
C LYS A 119 -29.09 11.50 -0.16
N ALA A 120 -27.94 11.39 0.49
CA ALA A 120 -27.49 12.38 1.46
C ALA A 120 -27.02 13.69 0.79
N ALA A 121 -27.30 14.82 1.44
CA ALA A 121 -26.84 16.15 1.07
C ALA A 121 -25.46 16.47 1.64
N PHE A 122 -25.20 16.01 2.86
CA PHE A 122 -23.95 16.23 3.55
C PHE A 122 -23.42 14.88 4.01
N VAL A 123 -22.19 14.56 3.64
CA VAL A 123 -21.57 13.27 3.93
C VAL A 123 -20.26 13.50 4.66
N LEU A 124 -20.05 12.78 5.76
CA LEU A 124 -18.79 12.71 6.44
C LEU A 124 -18.37 11.25 6.53
N VAL A 125 -17.16 10.93 6.08
CA VAL A 125 -16.56 9.61 6.16
C VAL A 125 -15.47 9.66 7.23
N ASP A 126 -15.67 8.98 8.36
CA ASP A 126 -14.66 8.92 9.42
C ASP A 126 -13.73 7.72 9.24
N GLU A 127 -12.49 7.84 9.68
CA GLU A 127 -11.41 6.85 9.52
C GLU A 127 -11.28 6.30 8.09
N LEU A 128 -11.14 7.19 7.08
CA LEU A 128 -11.04 6.81 5.66
C LEU A 128 -10.02 5.68 5.37
N TRP A 129 -8.89 5.64 6.07
CA TRP A 129 -7.86 4.60 5.89
C TRP A 129 -8.39 3.16 6.10
N LEU A 130 -9.37 2.97 6.99
CA LEU A 130 -10.01 1.66 7.20
C LEU A 130 -10.90 1.25 6.03
N PHE A 131 -11.48 2.22 5.31
CA PHE A 131 -12.18 1.95 4.06
C PHE A 131 -11.23 1.58 2.93
N GLY A 132 -9.97 2.07 2.97
CA GLY A 132 -8.93 1.68 2.02
C GLY A 132 -8.64 0.17 2.01
N LYS A 133 -8.83 -0.51 3.15
CA LYS A 133 -8.66 -1.97 3.29
C LYS A 133 -9.88 -2.77 2.86
N ARG A 134 -11.01 -2.13 2.54
CA ARG A 134 -12.29 -2.81 2.28
C ARG A 134 -12.57 -2.94 0.80
N ASN A 135 -12.70 -4.18 0.35
CA ASN A 135 -13.16 -4.49 -0.99
C ASN A 135 -14.56 -3.87 -1.24
N GLY A 136 -14.71 -3.16 -2.35
CA GLY A 136 -15.96 -2.48 -2.73
C GLY A 136 -16.21 -1.13 -2.04
N ALA A 137 -15.32 -0.67 -1.16
CA ALA A 137 -15.49 0.63 -0.49
C ALA A 137 -15.58 1.80 -1.47
N ALA A 138 -14.88 1.75 -2.61
CA ALA A 138 -14.98 2.77 -3.66
C ALA A 138 -16.40 2.94 -4.19
N ALA A 139 -17.04 1.83 -4.55
CA ALA A 139 -18.43 1.83 -5.04
C ALA A 139 -19.40 2.30 -3.95
N MET A 140 -19.21 1.80 -2.71
CA MET A 140 -20.01 2.23 -1.56
C MET A 140 -19.91 3.74 -1.31
N LEU A 141 -18.70 4.31 -1.31
CA LEU A 141 -18.50 5.74 -1.11
C LEU A 141 -19.06 6.57 -2.27
N ALA A 142 -18.93 6.08 -3.50
CA ALA A 142 -19.53 6.71 -4.68
C ALA A 142 -21.07 6.76 -4.56
N GLU A 143 -21.70 5.68 -4.10
CA GLU A 143 -23.14 5.65 -3.85
C GLU A 143 -23.54 6.60 -2.72
N ALA A 144 -22.84 6.56 -1.58
CA ALA A 144 -23.10 7.43 -0.43
C ALA A 144 -23.04 8.92 -0.79
N THR A 145 -22.13 9.29 -1.70
CA THR A 145 -21.87 10.67 -2.13
C THR A 145 -22.62 11.07 -3.40
N GLY A 146 -23.26 10.12 -4.10
CA GLY A 146 -24.00 10.39 -5.35
C GLY A 146 -25.18 11.35 -5.16
N GLY A 147 -25.72 11.45 -3.94
CA GLY A 147 -26.74 12.43 -3.59
C GLY A 147 -26.31 13.90 -3.82
N LEU A 148 -25.02 14.21 -3.73
CA LEU A 148 -24.55 15.59 -3.86
C LEU A 148 -24.74 16.18 -5.26
N VAL A 149 -24.91 15.35 -6.29
CA VAL A 149 -25.08 15.80 -7.69
C VAL A 149 -26.24 16.78 -7.85
N SER A 150 -27.34 16.57 -7.10
CA SER A 150 -28.53 17.43 -7.16
C SER A 150 -28.69 18.37 -5.96
N ARG A 151 -27.64 18.52 -5.14
CA ARG A 151 -27.68 19.24 -3.85
C ARG A 151 -26.49 20.20 -3.77
N PRO A 152 -26.58 21.37 -4.43
CA PRO A 152 -25.47 22.31 -4.56
C PRO A 152 -24.97 22.88 -3.22
N GLU A 153 -25.76 22.79 -2.16
CA GLU A 153 -25.44 23.20 -0.79
C GLU A 153 -24.59 22.19 -0.01
N GLY A 154 -24.50 20.96 -0.53
CA GLY A 154 -23.89 19.80 0.12
C GLY A 154 -22.37 19.77 0.07
N PHE A 155 -21.77 19.02 0.99
CA PHE A 155 -20.32 18.72 1.00
C PHE A 155 -20.03 17.26 1.38
N VAL A 156 -18.83 16.81 1.03
CA VAL A 156 -18.23 15.56 1.50
C VAL A 156 -16.99 15.89 2.33
N ILE A 157 -16.89 15.33 3.53
CA ILE A 157 -15.69 15.43 4.38
C ILE A 157 -15.14 14.04 4.60
N TYR A 158 -13.86 13.84 4.30
CA TYR A 158 -13.10 12.67 4.66
C TYR A 158 -12.22 13.01 5.88
N LEU A 159 -12.41 12.30 6.98
CA LEU A 159 -11.60 12.45 8.20
C LEU A 159 -10.74 11.21 8.39
N THR A 160 -9.47 11.39 8.70
CA THR A 160 -8.58 10.24 8.84
C THR A 160 -7.30 10.52 9.62
N THR A 161 -6.69 9.44 10.10
CA THR A 161 -5.29 9.38 10.57
C THR A 161 -4.50 8.60 9.52
N HIS A 162 -3.17 8.64 9.56
CA HIS A 162 -2.41 7.71 8.72
C HIS A 162 -2.70 6.25 9.08
N SER A 163 -2.68 5.38 8.06
CA SER A 163 -2.72 3.93 8.23
C SER A 163 -1.46 3.44 8.94
N ASP A 164 -1.63 2.40 9.75
CA ASP A 164 -0.54 1.62 10.32
C ASP A 164 0.11 0.68 9.29
N GLU A 165 -0.28 0.77 8.02
CA GLU A 165 0.22 -0.02 6.89
C GLU A 165 0.33 0.91 5.66
N PRO A 166 1.02 0.49 4.58
CA PRO A 166 1.01 1.23 3.32
C PRO A 166 -0.43 1.56 2.86
N PRO A 167 -0.72 2.81 2.44
CA PRO A 167 -2.04 3.19 1.92
C PRO A 167 -2.49 2.28 0.77
N ALA A 168 -3.77 1.91 0.76
CA ALA A 168 -4.37 1.08 -0.30
C ALA A 168 -5.77 1.58 -0.68
N GLY A 169 -6.24 1.17 -1.87
CA GLY A 169 -7.62 1.38 -2.32
C GLY A 169 -8.07 2.85 -2.31
N VAL A 170 -9.28 3.10 -1.82
CA VAL A 170 -9.87 4.46 -1.76
C VAL A 170 -9.06 5.43 -0.91
N TRP A 171 -8.35 4.93 0.11
CA TRP A 171 -7.52 5.78 0.95
C TRP A 171 -6.32 6.30 0.17
N LYS A 172 -5.55 5.41 -0.47
CA LYS A 172 -4.41 5.77 -1.34
C LYS A 172 -4.84 6.79 -2.40
N SER A 173 -5.91 6.46 -3.13
CA SER A 173 -6.42 7.31 -4.22
C SER A 173 -6.80 8.72 -3.76
N LYS A 174 -7.47 8.85 -2.60
CA LYS A 174 -7.84 10.15 -2.04
C LYS A 174 -6.63 10.90 -1.49
N LEU A 175 -5.72 10.22 -0.79
CA LEU A 175 -4.51 10.85 -0.26
C LEU A 175 -3.67 11.47 -1.38
N GLU A 176 -3.40 10.71 -2.44
CA GLU A 176 -2.64 11.17 -3.61
C GLU A 176 -3.35 12.35 -4.30
N TYR A 177 -4.66 12.23 -4.57
CA TYR A 177 -5.44 13.31 -5.17
C TYR A 177 -5.36 14.62 -4.38
N PHE A 178 -5.59 14.57 -3.06
CA PHE A 178 -5.58 15.78 -2.25
C PHE A 178 -4.17 16.37 -2.04
N ARG A 179 -3.11 15.54 -2.09
CA ARG A 179 -1.73 16.03 -2.15
C ARG A 179 -1.47 16.75 -3.47
N ASP A 180 -1.87 16.17 -4.59
CA ASP A 180 -1.70 16.80 -5.91
C ASP A 180 -2.52 18.10 -6.06
N VAL A 181 -3.69 18.20 -5.44
CA VAL A 181 -4.46 19.45 -5.36
C VAL A 181 -3.74 20.49 -4.50
N ARG A 182 -3.25 20.12 -3.31
CA ARG A 182 -2.47 21.01 -2.43
C ARG A 182 -1.22 21.53 -3.13
N ASP A 183 -0.54 20.65 -3.86
CA ASP A 183 0.74 20.94 -4.52
C ASP A 183 0.55 21.63 -5.89
N GLY A 184 -0.70 21.89 -6.30
CA GLY A 184 -1.03 22.61 -7.53
C GLY A 184 -0.85 21.81 -8.82
N ARG A 185 -0.55 20.50 -8.72
CA ARG A 185 -0.49 19.58 -9.86
C ARG A 185 -1.87 19.35 -10.46
N ILE A 186 -2.90 19.34 -9.61
CA ILE A 186 -4.31 19.32 -10.02
C ILE A 186 -4.96 20.65 -9.65
N THR A 187 -5.53 21.35 -10.64
CA THR A 187 -6.32 22.55 -10.39
C THR A 187 -7.79 22.18 -10.15
N ASP A 188 -8.15 21.95 -8.89
CA ASP A 188 -9.54 21.76 -8.47
C ASP A 188 -9.90 22.70 -7.29
N PRO A 189 -10.47 23.89 -7.58
CA PRO A 189 -10.81 24.86 -6.53
C PRO A 189 -12.01 24.41 -5.67
N LYS A 190 -12.64 23.27 -5.97
CA LYS A 190 -13.75 22.70 -5.21
C LYS A 190 -13.28 21.68 -4.17
N SER A 191 -11.99 21.37 -4.12
CA SER A 191 -11.41 20.40 -3.20
C SER A 191 -10.42 21.08 -2.24
N LEU A 192 -10.49 20.75 -0.95
CA LEU A 192 -9.56 21.26 0.06
C LEU A 192 -8.97 20.12 0.90
N GLY A 193 -7.67 19.90 0.75
CA GLY A 193 -6.89 19.02 1.61
C GLY A 193 -6.24 19.80 2.75
N VAL A 194 -6.56 19.47 4.00
CA VAL A 194 -5.83 19.91 5.19
C VAL A 194 -5.05 18.72 5.72
N LEU A 195 -3.78 18.63 5.34
CA LEU A 195 -2.92 17.49 5.58
C LEU A 195 -1.87 17.85 6.63
N TYR A 196 -2.08 17.42 7.87
CA TYR A 196 -1.08 17.50 8.93
C TYR A 196 -0.13 16.32 8.78
N GLU A 197 0.89 16.50 7.93
CA GLU A 197 1.90 15.50 7.56
C GLU A 197 3.30 16.13 7.49
N PHE A 198 4.33 15.29 7.65
CA PHE A 198 5.71 15.72 7.50
C PHE A 198 6.06 15.94 6.01
N PRO A 199 6.86 16.96 5.68
CA PRO A 199 7.51 17.04 4.36
C PRO A 199 8.37 15.81 4.08
N GLU A 200 8.51 15.43 2.81
CA GLU A 200 9.26 14.24 2.40
C GLU A 200 10.70 14.24 2.93
N ALA A 201 11.41 15.35 2.80
CA ALA A 201 12.78 15.49 3.29
C ALA A 201 12.91 15.25 4.81
N MET A 202 11.89 15.58 5.60
CA MET A 202 11.86 15.30 7.05
C MET A 202 11.55 13.84 7.35
N ILE A 203 10.80 13.16 6.48
CA ILE A 203 10.57 11.72 6.58
C ILE A 203 11.87 10.98 6.28
N GLU A 204 12.57 11.36 5.21
CA GLU A 204 13.86 10.78 4.80
C GLU A 204 14.95 10.96 5.87
N ALA A 205 15.00 12.12 6.52
CA ALA A 205 15.95 12.42 7.59
C ALA A 205 15.57 11.82 8.97
N GLU A 206 14.42 11.16 9.07
CA GLU A 206 13.82 10.72 10.33
C GLU A 206 13.58 11.84 11.37
N ASP A 207 13.41 13.08 10.91
CA ASP A 207 13.17 14.25 11.76
C ASP A 207 11.87 14.15 12.59
N TYR A 208 10.97 13.25 12.20
CA TYR A 208 9.77 12.92 12.97
C TYR A 208 10.08 12.23 14.31
N LEU A 209 11.32 11.77 14.55
CA LEU A 209 11.76 11.26 15.85
C LEU A 209 12.15 12.38 16.83
N ASP A 210 12.38 13.60 16.35
CA ASP A 210 12.65 14.77 17.18
C ASP A 210 11.33 15.32 17.76
N PRO A 211 11.16 15.33 19.10
CA PRO A 211 9.97 15.88 19.74
C PRO A 211 9.63 17.33 19.37
N ALA A 212 10.63 18.14 19.00
CA ALA A 212 10.41 19.51 18.55
C ALA A 212 9.51 19.60 17.30
N ASN A 213 9.46 18.52 16.52
CA ASN A 213 8.72 18.43 15.27
C ASN A 213 7.30 17.85 15.43
N PHE A 214 6.92 17.32 16.61
CA PHE A 214 5.60 16.70 16.81
C PHE A 214 4.41 17.64 16.54
N ARG A 215 4.62 18.96 16.68
CA ARG A 215 3.64 20.01 16.37
C ARG A 215 3.18 20.01 14.91
N ILE A 216 3.97 19.46 13.98
CA ILE A 216 3.64 19.41 12.54
C ILE A 216 2.36 18.61 12.33
N THR A 217 2.23 17.49 13.03
CA THR A 217 1.09 16.57 12.88
C THR A 217 0.06 16.65 14.01
N ASN A 218 0.42 17.34 15.10
CA ASN A 218 -0.40 17.53 16.28
C ASN A 218 -0.74 19.02 16.52
N PRO A 219 -1.70 19.60 15.78
CA PRO A 219 -2.08 21.00 15.97
C PRO A 219 -2.71 21.31 17.35
N ASN A 220 -3.12 20.29 18.12
CA ASN A 220 -3.61 20.46 19.49
C ASN A 220 -2.55 20.10 20.56
N LEU A 221 -1.25 20.09 20.21
CA LEU A 221 -0.17 19.90 21.17
C LEU A 221 -0.24 20.93 22.30
N GLY A 222 -0.09 20.48 23.54
CA GLY A 222 -0.25 21.30 24.75
C GLY A 222 -1.71 21.58 25.15
N ARG A 223 -2.69 21.01 24.43
CA ARG A 223 -4.12 21.07 24.77
C ARG A 223 -4.68 19.68 25.00
N SER A 224 -5.19 19.03 23.95
CA SER A 224 -5.72 17.66 24.03
C SER A 224 -4.65 16.59 23.79
N VAL A 225 -3.47 17.01 23.32
CA VAL A 225 -2.30 16.16 23.10
C VAL A 225 -1.20 16.60 24.05
N SER A 226 -0.72 15.68 24.89
CA SER A 226 0.40 15.90 25.81
C SER A 226 1.72 15.62 25.11
N GLN A 227 2.64 16.59 25.15
CA GLN A 227 3.98 16.43 24.59
C GLN A 227 4.80 15.42 25.40
N GLU A 228 4.78 15.53 26.73
CA GLU A 228 5.45 14.61 27.65
C GLU A 228 5.03 13.15 27.38
N TRP A 229 3.73 12.92 27.20
CA TRP A 229 3.22 11.58 26.89
C TRP A 229 3.72 11.06 25.53
N LEU A 230 3.76 11.90 24.49
CA LEU A 230 4.30 11.51 23.18
C LEU A 230 5.79 11.16 23.25
N GLU A 231 6.57 11.93 24.01
CA GLU A 231 8.00 11.68 24.21
C GLU A 231 8.25 10.37 24.96
N ASP A 232 7.48 10.14 26.04
CA ASP A 232 7.58 8.92 26.83
C ASP A 232 7.15 7.68 26.06
N GLU A 233 6.04 7.73 25.33
CA GLU A 233 5.60 6.62 24.48
C GLU A 233 6.56 6.37 23.32
N LEU A 234 7.11 7.41 22.68
CA LEU A 234 8.15 7.23 21.67
C LEU A 234 9.35 6.50 22.29
N ARG A 235 9.81 6.91 23.48
CA ARG A 235 10.93 6.25 24.16
C ARG A 235 10.63 4.77 24.44
N LYS A 236 9.44 4.44 24.95
CA LYS A 236 9.02 3.05 25.21
C LYS A 236 8.94 2.22 23.93
N THR A 237 8.40 2.77 22.85
CA THR A 237 8.30 2.07 21.56
C THR A 237 9.69 1.81 20.96
N LEU A 238 10.67 2.69 21.20
CA LEU A 238 12.07 2.50 20.79
C LEU A 238 12.79 1.42 21.63
N THR A 239 12.50 1.29 22.93
CA THR A 239 13.10 0.24 23.77
C THR A 239 12.39 -1.12 23.59
N GLY A 240 11.13 -1.12 23.16
CA GLY A 240 10.29 -2.31 23.01
C GLY A 240 9.37 -2.57 24.21
N ASP A 241 9.24 -1.60 25.11
CA ASP A 241 8.40 -1.68 26.33
C ASP A 241 7.04 -0.97 26.15
N GLY A 242 6.73 -0.49 24.95
CA GLY A 242 5.48 0.20 24.63
C GLY A 242 4.29 -0.75 24.47
N GLU A 243 3.08 -0.26 24.76
CA GLU A 243 1.83 -1.00 24.50
C GLU A 243 1.53 -1.12 23.00
N GLU A 244 1.84 -0.06 22.24
CA GLU A 244 1.80 -0.05 20.77
C GLU A 244 3.21 -0.31 20.21
N ASP A 245 3.30 -0.94 19.03
CA ASP A 245 4.58 -1.02 18.32
C ASP A 245 4.98 0.35 17.73
N LYS A 246 6.27 0.52 17.41
CA LYS A 246 6.81 1.77 16.84
C LYS A 246 6.03 2.22 15.60
N GLN A 247 5.65 1.28 14.74
CA GLN A 247 4.95 1.55 13.48
C GLN A 247 3.56 2.15 13.75
N THR A 248 2.81 1.56 14.66
CA THR A 248 1.50 2.01 15.08
C THR A 248 1.60 3.37 15.77
N PHE A 249 2.57 3.57 16.65
CA PHE A 249 2.81 4.85 17.30
C PHE A 249 3.09 5.95 16.27
N LEU A 250 4.06 5.74 15.38
CA LEU A 250 4.44 6.69 14.34
C LEU A 250 3.25 7.03 13.42
N ALA A 251 2.49 6.04 12.97
CA ALA A 251 1.32 6.25 12.13
C ALA A 251 0.20 7.01 12.84
N LYS A 252 -0.14 6.60 14.07
CA LYS A 252 -1.34 7.08 14.76
C LYS A 252 -1.11 8.36 15.52
N HIS A 253 0.06 8.55 16.10
CA HIS A 253 0.36 9.68 16.96
C HIS A 253 1.21 10.75 16.27
N LEU A 254 1.99 10.38 15.26
CA LEU A 254 2.80 11.33 14.50
C LEU A 254 2.40 11.42 13.02
N ASN A 255 1.39 10.69 12.54
CA ASN A 255 0.97 10.69 11.12
C ASN A 255 2.13 10.41 10.14
N VAL A 256 3.13 9.63 10.55
CA VAL A 256 4.20 9.21 9.64
C VAL A 256 3.63 8.14 8.71
N PRO A 257 3.74 8.31 7.38
CA PRO A 257 3.35 7.28 6.43
C PRO A 257 4.20 6.02 6.66
N ILE A 258 3.55 4.88 6.82
CA ILE A 258 4.29 3.63 6.95
C ILE A 258 4.67 3.12 5.57
N GLY A 259 5.96 3.29 5.24
CA GLY A 259 6.64 2.59 4.16
C GLY A 259 7.43 1.38 4.65
N THR A 260 8.07 0.70 3.70
CA THR A 260 8.92 -0.49 3.84
C THR A 260 10.03 -0.37 4.93
N ARG A 261 10.45 0.86 5.26
CA ARG A 261 11.63 1.19 6.09
C ARG A 261 11.44 1.19 7.62
N LEU A 262 10.34 0.69 8.23
CA LEU A 262 10.07 0.92 9.67
C LEU A 262 10.02 -0.30 10.62
N ARG A 263 10.24 -1.54 10.15
CA ARG A 263 10.20 -2.76 11.00
C ARG A 263 11.56 -3.13 11.61
N ARG A 264 11.61 -3.58 12.88
CA ARG A 264 12.84 -3.91 13.64
C ARG A 264 13.45 -5.28 13.28
N ASP A 265 12.63 -6.19 12.77
CA ASP A 265 12.94 -7.56 12.35
C ASP A 265 13.02 -7.70 10.81
N ARG A 266 13.04 -6.58 10.08
CA ARG A 266 13.06 -6.58 8.61
C ARG A 266 14.41 -7.03 8.05
N TRP A 267 14.35 -7.54 6.83
CA TRP A 267 15.55 -7.74 6.02
C TRP A 267 16.28 -6.42 5.76
N ARG A 268 17.58 -6.36 6.06
CA ARG A 268 18.39 -5.14 5.95
C ARG A 268 18.47 -4.59 4.53
N GLY A 269 18.25 -5.41 3.51
CA GLY A 269 18.24 -4.97 2.11
C GLY A 269 17.13 -3.95 1.84
N ALA A 270 16.03 -4.02 2.60
CA ALA A 270 14.92 -3.08 2.51
C ALA A 270 15.33 -1.62 2.80
N ASP A 271 16.43 -1.39 3.53
CA ASP A 271 16.91 -0.05 3.87
C ASP A 271 17.44 0.71 2.65
N TYR A 272 17.88 -0.02 1.63
CA TYR A 272 18.51 0.49 0.41
C TYR A 272 17.66 0.25 -0.84
N TRP A 273 16.51 -0.45 -0.68
CA TRP A 273 15.66 -0.85 -1.80
C TRP A 273 15.12 0.34 -2.59
N ALA A 274 14.47 1.29 -1.91
CA ALA A 274 13.87 2.46 -2.59
C ALA A 274 14.89 3.26 -3.43
N ASP A 275 16.13 3.40 -2.95
CA ASP A 275 17.19 4.16 -3.62
C ASP A 275 17.78 3.39 -4.83
N ALA A 276 17.59 2.07 -4.86
CA ALA A 276 18.00 1.18 -5.95
C ALA A 276 16.97 1.06 -7.08
N ALA A 277 15.78 1.66 -6.91
CA ALA A 277 14.72 1.63 -7.91
C ALA A 277 15.11 2.44 -9.16
N ASP A 278 14.81 1.86 -10.32
CA ASP A 278 14.97 2.49 -11.63
C ASP A 278 13.66 2.32 -12.43
N ALA A 279 12.98 3.43 -12.68
CA ALA A 279 11.69 3.44 -13.37
C ALA A 279 11.81 3.15 -14.88
N THR A 280 13.02 3.15 -15.46
CA THR A 280 13.21 2.81 -16.87
C THR A 280 13.41 1.31 -17.09
N LEU A 281 13.67 0.53 -16.03
CA LEU A 281 13.85 -0.92 -16.15
C LEU A 281 12.52 -1.63 -16.39
N THR A 282 12.40 -2.22 -17.57
CA THR A 282 11.39 -3.22 -17.94
C THR A 282 12.07 -4.58 -18.16
N LEU A 283 11.29 -5.64 -18.38
CA LEU A 283 11.86 -6.93 -18.80
C LEU A 283 12.70 -6.75 -20.07
N GLU A 284 12.15 -6.07 -21.08
CA GLU A 284 12.81 -5.79 -22.36
C GLU A 284 14.13 -5.05 -22.18
N GLU A 285 14.15 -3.99 -21.38
CA GLU A 285 15.35 -3.21 -21.08
C GLU A 285 16.45 -4.06 -20.42
N ILE A 286 16.06 -4.99 -19.54
CA ILE A 286 17.00 -5.93 -18.93
C ILE A 286 17.58 -6.87 -19.98
N LEU A 287 16.75 -7.42 -20.88
CA LEU A 287 17.24 -8.31 -21.93
C LEU A 287 18.20 -7.58 -22.88
N ASP A 288 17.87 -6.35 -23.27
CA ASP A 288 18.68 -5.56 -24.20
C ASP A 288 20.04 -5.17 -23.61
N ARG A 289 20.11 -4.90 -22.30
CA ARG A 289 21.34 -4.43 -21.63
C ARG A 289 22.22 -5.53 -21.06
N SER A 290 21.71 -6.75 -20.96
CA SER A 290 22.39 -7.81 -20.22
C SER A 290 23.20 -8.72 -21.12
N GLU A 291 24.38 -9.12 -20.64
CA GLU A 291 25.20 -10.15 -21.31
C GLU A 291 24.78 -11.57 -20.91
N VAL A 292 24.10 -11.71 -19.76
CA VAL A 292 23.58 -12.97 -19.23
C VAL A 292 22.40 -12.70 -18.32
N VAL A 293 21.41 -13.59 -18.33
CA VAL A 293 20.20 -13.49 -17.51
C VAL A 293 19.96 -14.80 -16.77
N THR A 294 19.68 -14.70 -15.47
CA THR A 294 19.23 -15.83 -14.65
C THR A 294 17.83 -15.57 -14.15
N VAL A 295 17.05 -16.65 -14.03
CA VAL A 295 15.67 -16.61 -13.59
C VAL A 295 15.53 -17.41 -12.30
N GLY A 296 14.72 -16.90 -11.39
CA GLY A 296 14.32 -17.58 -10.18
C GLY A 296 12.80 -17.60 -10.09
N VAL A 297 12.27 -18.70 -9.59
CA VAL A 297 10.85 -18.95 -9.47
C VAL A 297 10.56 -19.43 -8.04
N ASP A 298 9.51 -18.89 -7.43
CA ASP A 298 8.98 -19.36 -6.15
C ASP A 298 7.47 -19.44 -6.26
N GLY A 299 6.94 -20.66 -6.20
CA GLY A 299 5.51 -20.93 -6.28
C GLY A 299 5.02 -21.67 -5.04
N GLY A 300 3.80 -21.36 -4.62
CA GLY A 300 3.12 -22.06 -3.53
C GLY A 300 1.80 -22.69 -3.96
N GLY A 301 0.95 -22.99 -2.99
CA GLY A 301 -0.43 -23.44 -3.26
C GLY A 301 -1.32 -22.30 -3.75
N LEU A 302 -2.60 -22.59 -4.00
CA LEU A 302 -3.59 -21.64 -4.55
C LEU A 302 -3.82 -20.34 -3.74
N ASP A 303 -3.29 -20.24 -2.51
CA ASP A 303 -3.35 -19.03 -1.67
C ASP A 303 -2.12 -18.12 -1.84
N ASP A 304 -1.01 -18.63 -2.36
CA ASP A 304 0.27 -17.93 -2.44
C ASP A 304 0.46 -17.21 -3.77
N LEU A 305 1.36 -16.23 -3.78
CA LEU A 305 1.80 -15.63 -5.03
C LEU A 305 2.76 -16.59 -5.71
N TYR A 306 2.59 -16.83 -7.00
CA TYR A 306 3.57 -17.49 -7.82
C TYR A 306 4.53 -16.42 -8.36
N GLY A 307 5.70 -16.28 -7.73
CA GLY A 307 6.69 -15.26 -8.04
C GLY A 307 7.71 -15.68 -9.09
N LEU A 308 8.05 -14.74 -9.97
CA LEU A 308 9.15 -14.78 -10.92
C LEU A 308 10.12 -13.63 -10.61
N GLY A 309 11.41 -13.93 -10.55
CA GLY A 309 12.48 -12.94 -10.49
C GLY A 309 13.46 -13.14 -11.63
N VAL A 310 13.72 -12.08 -12.38
CA VAL A 310 14.70 -12.05 -13.46
C VAL A 310 15.85 -11.16 -13.02
N ILE A 311 17.08 -11.64 -13.14
CA ILE A 311 18.29 -10.85 -12.92
C ILE A 311 19.15 -10.93 -14.17
N GLY A 312 19.41 -9.78 -14.78
CA GLY A 312 20.39 -9.61 -15.84
C GLY A 312 21.67 -8.96 -15.32
N ARG A 313 22.83 -9.34 -15.87
CA ARG A 313 24.09 -8.63 -15.63
C ARG A 313 24.36 -7.70 -16.79
N CYS A 314 24.39 -6.38 -16.53
CA CYS A 314 24.62 -5.38 -17.56
C CYS A 314 25.99 -5.61 -18.24
N GLY A 315 26.02 -5.66 -19.58
CA GLY A 315 27.26 -5.94 -20.32
C GLY A 315 28.31 -4.83 -20.18
N GLU A 316 27.90 -3.59 -19.90
CA GLU A 316 28.81 -2.45 -19.79
C GLU A 316 29.31 -2.21 -18.37
N THR A 317 28.40 -2.17 -17.39
CA THR A 317 28.74 -1.82 -16.01
C THR A 317 28.95 -3.04 -15.11
N HIS A 318 28.49 -4.22 -15.55
CA HIS A 318 28.35 -5.43 -14.74
C HIS A 318 27.43 -5.28 -13.51
N ASP A 319 26.68 -4.18 -13.43
CA ASP A 319 25.61 -4.03 -12.44
C ASP A 319 24.52 -5.07 -12.69
N TRP A 320 23.86 -5.49 -11.62
CA TRP A 320 22.77 -6.45 -11.70
C TRP A 320 21.46 -5.69 -11.79
N LEU A 321 20.70 -5.98 -12.83
CA LEU A 321 19.42 -5.36 -13.12
C LEU A 321 18.35 -6.40 -12.85
N SER A 322 17.31 -6.07 -12.08
CA SER A 322 16.24 -7.01 -11.79
C SER A 322 14.85 -6.52 -12.14
N TRP A 323 14.01 -7.46 -12.55
CA TRP A 323 12.58 -7.27 -12.78
C TRP A 323 11.84 -8.49 -12.24
N ASN A 324 10.65 -8.26 -11.69
CA ASN A 324 9.84 -9.27 -11.05
C ASN A 324 8.43 -9.27 -11.61
N LYS A 325 7.76 -10.41 -11.50
CA LYS A 325 6.32 -10.52 -11.78
C LYS A 325 5.73 -11.61 -10.92
N ALA A 326 4.45 -11.50 -10.60
CA ALA A 326 3.75 -12.54 -9.87
C ALA A 326 2.41 -12.89 -10.51
N TRP A 327 1.94 -14.10 -10.20
CA TRP A 327 0.61 -14.60 -10.55
C TRP A 327 -0.09 -15.07 -9.30
N VAL A 328 -1.42 -15.00 -9.29
CA VAL A 328 -2.23 -15.56 -8.20
C VAL A 328 -3.62 -15.91 -8.71
N GLN A 329 -4.19 -16.98 -8.18
CA GLN A 329 -5.53 -17.41 -8.53
C GLN A 329 -6.57 -16.40 -8.04
N SER A 330 -7.60 -16.15 -8.86
CA SER A 330 -8.59 -15.09 -8.58
C SER A 330 -9.36 -15.31 -7.27
N ASP A 331 -9.53 -16.57 -6.82
CA ASP A 331 -10.13 -16.95 -5.54
C ASP A 331 -9.47 -16.28 -4.32
N VAL A 332 -8.19 -15.90 -4.42
CA VAL A 332 -7.48 -15.22 -3.34
C VAL A 332 -8.13 -13.89 -2.96
N LEU A 333 -8.81 -13.21 -3.89
CA LEU A 333 -9.53 -11.97 -3.58
C LEU A 333 -10.68 -12.18 -2.58
N ASP A 334 -11.28 -13.37 -2.57
CA ASP A 334 -12.35 -13.76 -1.67
C ASP A 334 -11.81 -14.40 -0.38
N LEU A 335 -10.73 -15.17 -0.47
CA LEU A 335 -10.08 -15.83 0.66
C LEU A 335 -9.29 -14.85 1.54
N ARG A 336 -8.70 -13.81 0.94
CA ARG A 336 -7.81 -12.81 1.56
C ARG A 336 -8.31 -11.39 1.32
N LYS A 337 -9.52 -11.12 1.82
CA LYS A 337 -10.21 -9.83 1.67
C LYS A 337 -9.42 -8.64 2.23
N ASP A 338 -8.52 -8.89 3.17
CA ASP A 338 -7.64 -7.91 3.82
C ASP A 338 -6.56 -7.36 2.87
N ILE A 339 -6.10 -8.14 1.89
CA ILE A 339 -5.09 -7.72 0.90
C ILE A 339 -5.66 -7.58 -0.53
N ALA A 340 -6.95 -7.89 -0.74
CA ALA A 340 -7.57 -7.92 -2.05
C ALA A 340 -7.41 -6.61 -2.85
N GLU A 341 -7.53 -5.45 -2.19
CA GLU A 341 -7.35 -4.15 -2.86
C GLU A 341 -5.88 -3.90 -3.24
N GLN A 342 -4.92 -4.36 -2.42
CA GLN A 342 -3.49 -4.28 -2.75
C GLN A 342 -3.17 -5.13 -3.98
N LEU A 343 -3.70 -6.37 -4.04
CA LEU A 343 -3.52 -7.25 -5.21
C LEU A 343 -4.13 -6.64 -6.48
N LYS A 344 -5.31 -6.02 -6.38
CA LYS A 344 -5.92 -5.30 -7.51
C LYS A 344 -5.08 -4.10 -7.95
N ASP A 345 -4.47 -3.38 -7.02
CA ASP A 345 -3.58 -2.27 -7.35
C ASP A 345 -2.31 -2.77 -8.06
N PHE A 346 -1.76 -3.93 -7.67
CA PHE A 346 -0.64 -4.56 -8.38
C PHE A 346 -1.04 -5.11 -9.76
N LYS A 347 -2.29 -5.56 -9.93
CA LYS A 347 -2.82 -5.90 -11.26
C LYS A 347 -2.88 -4.68 -12.16
N LYS A 348 -3.28 -3.52 -11.63
CA LYS A 348 -3.31 -2.26 -12.41
C LYS A 348 -1.91 -1.78 -12.78
N SER A 349 -0.90 -1.96 -11.92
CA SER A 349 0.48 -1.61 -12.25
C SER A 349 1.14 -2.60 -13.23
N GLY A 350 0.56 -3.79 -13.43
CA GLY A 350 1.10 -4.83 -14.28
C GLY A 350 2.11 -5.76 -13.59
N ASP A 351 2.38 -5.53 -12.29
CA ASP A 351 3.30 -6.35 -11.49
C ASP A 351 2.73 -7.73 -11.13
N LEU A 352 1.39 -7.82 -11.06
CA LEU A 352 0.65 -9.02 -10.69
C LEU A 352 -0.38 -9.39 -11.75
N VAL A 353 -0.52 -10.67 -12.05
CA VAL A 353 -1.62 -11.23 -12.84
C VAL A 353 -2.58 -11.97 -11.92
N LEU A 354 -3.87 -11.67 -12.05
CA LEU A 354 -4.93 -12.50 -11.47
C LEU A 354 -5.32 -13.54 -12.52
N CYS A 355 -5.01 -14.81 -12.26
CA CYS A 355 -5.28 -15.90 -13.19
C CYS A 355 -6.78 -16.11 -13.38
N GLU A 356 -7.17 -16.27 -14.65
CA GLU A 356 -8.52 -16.64 -15.07
C GLU A 356 -8.63 -18.16 -15.23
N GLU A 357 -7.53 -18.83 -15.61
CA GLU A 357 -7.44 -20.28 -15.77
C GLU A 357 -6.43 -20.91 -14.79
N PRO A 358 -6.65 -22.17 -14.34
CA PRO A 358 -5.81 -22.80 -13.32
C PRO A 358 -4.32 -22.94 -13.66
N THR A 359 -3.95 -22.98 -14.94
CA THR A 359 -2.57 -23.18 -15.43
C THR A 359 -1.94 -21.93 -16.04
N GLN A 360 -2.67 -20.81 -16.07
CA GLN A 360 -2.22 -19.57 -16.71
C GLN A 360 -0.88 -19.06 -16.16
N ASP A 361 -0.67 -19.22 -14.84
CA ASP A 361 0.58 -18.87 -14.17
C ASP A 361 1.78 -19.63 -14.75
N VAL A 362 1.67 -20.95 -14.86
CA VAL A 362 2.71 -21.83 -15.42
C VAL A 362 2.98 -21.51 -16.88
N GLU A 363 1.94 -21.28 -17.67
CA GLU A 363 2.03 -20.97 -19.10
C GLU A 363 2.76 -19.65 -19.34
N GLU A 364 2.36 -18.58 -18.64
CA GLU A 364 2.97 -17.25 -18.77
C GLU A 364 4.41 -17.22 -18.23
N ILE A 365 4.69 -17.87 -17.10
CA ILE A 365 6.05 -18.00 -16.57
C ILE A 365 6.95 -18.72 -17.59
N SER A 366 6.48 -19.84 -18.13
CA SER A 366 7.25 -20.62 -19.12
C SER A 366 7.50 -19.83 -20.40
N ALA A 367 6.53 -19.04 -20.86
CA ALA A 367 6.67 -18.16 -22.02
C ALA A 367 7.74 -17.08 -21.80
N ILE A 368 7.81 -16.48 -20.60
CA ILE A 368 8.86 -15.50 -20.27
C ILE A 368 10.23 -16.16 -20.26
N ILE A 369 10.37 -17.34 -19.66
CA ILE A 369 11.63 -18.08 -19.63
C ILE A 369 12.07 -18.47 -21.05
N ALA A 370 11.14 -18.91 -21.89
CA ALA A 370 11.39 -19.22 -23.29
C ALA A 370 11.88 -18.00 -24.08
N LYS A 371 11.26 -16.83 -23.88
CA LYS A 371 11.73 -15.57 -24.48
C LYS A 371 13.20 -15.27 -24.12
N ILE A 372 13.59 -15.48 -22.87
CA ILE A 372 14.97 -15.27 -22.40
C ILE A 372 15.93 -16.29 -23.03
N HIS A 373 15.50 -17.54 -23.14
CA HIS A 373 16.26 -18.62 -23.78
C HIS A 373 16.46 -18.37 -25.28
N GLU A 374 15.41 -17.97 -26.00
CA GLU A 374 15.45 -17.61 -27.43
C GLU A 374 16.34 -16.40 -27.71
N ALA A 375 16.41 -15.45 -26.78
CA ALA A 375 17.34 -14.33 -26.84
C ALA A 375 18.82 -14.74 -26.65
N GLY A 376 19.08 -16.02 -26.32
CA GLY A 376 20.43 -16.55 -26.10
C GLY A 376 21.07 -16.08 -24.80
N LEU A 377 20.32 -15.43 -23.92
CA LEU A 377 20.81 -14.81 -22.67
C LEU A 377 20.81 -15.78 -21.49
N LEU A 378 20.04 -16.86 -21.57
CA LEU A 378 19.99 -17.89 -20.54
C LEU A 378 21.28 -18.74 -20.58
N PRO A 379 21.93 -18.99 -19.44
CA PRO A 379 23.05 -19.93 -19.35
C PRO A 379 22.64 -21.35 -19.74
N GLU A 380 23.55 -22.14 -20.32
CA GLU A 380 23.28 -23.56 -20.64
C GLU A 380 22.98 -24.40 -19.39
N LYS A 381 23.58 -24.03 -18.25
CA LYS A 381 23.40 -24.68 -16.95
C LYS A 381 23.16 -23.62 -15.90
N PHE A 382 22.33 -23.93 -14.91
CA PHE A 382 22.03 -23.03 -13.79
C PHE A 382 21.44 -21.69 -14.25
N GLY A 383 20.58 -21.71 -15.27
CA GLY A 383 19.90 -20.52 -15.78
C GLY A 383 18.55 -20.25 -15.10
N VAL A 384 17.86 -21.30 -14.64
CA VAL A 384 16.55 -21.20 -13.98
C VAL A 384 16.58 -21.92 -12.64
N GLY A 385 16.20 -21.24 -11.56
CA GLY A 385 16.25 -21.73 -10.20
C GLY A 385 14.86 -21.81 -9.58
N LEU A 386 14.49 -22.99 -9.07
CA LEU A 386 13.20 -23.20 -8.41
C LEU A 386 13.36 -23.98 -7.10
N ASP A 387 12.38 -23.84 -6.20
CA ASP A 387 12.28 -24.73 -5.04
C ASP A 387 11.96 -26.17 -5.51
N PRO A 388 12.77 -27.18 -5.17
CA PRO A 388 12.49 -28.58 -5.51
C PRO A 388 11.15 -29.11 -4.96
N CYS A 389 10.55 -28.46 -3.96
CA CYS A 389 9.22 -28.80 -3.46
C CYS A 389 8.07 -28.24 -4.33
N ALA A 390 8.37 -27.31 -5.25
CA ALA A 390 7.37 -26.57 -6.01
C ALA A 390 7.35 -26.96 -7.50
N ILE A 391 6.26 -27.66 -7.85
CA ILE A 391 5.54 -27.69 -9.14
C ILE A 391 6.22 -28.46 -10.29
N SER A 392 5.86 -29.75 -10.40
CA SER A 392 6.13 -30.61 -11.57
C SER A 392 5.58 -30.03 -12.87
N ALA A 393 4.44 -29.32 -12.81
CA ALA A 393 3.80 -28.74 -13.99
C ALA A 393 4.67 -27.69 -14.70
N LEU A 394 5.45 -26.88 -13.96
CA LEU A 394 6.36 -25.92 -14.57
C LEU A 394 7.54 -26.62 -15.26
N ILE A 395 8.06 -27.69 -14.65
CA ILE A 395 9.12 -28.50 -15.27
C ILE A 395 8.62 -29.13 -16.58
N GLU A 396 7.41 -29.68 -16.57
CA GLU A 396 6.79 -30.25 -17.77
C GLU A 396 6.57 -29.20 -18.86
N ALA A 397 6.08 -28.00 -18.49
CA ALA A 397 5.87 -26.90 -19.42
C ALA A 397 7.20 -26.39 -20.04
N LEU A 398 8.25 -26.26 -19.23
CA LEU A 398 9.58 -25.87 -19.71
C LEU A 398 10.22 -26.94 -20.61
N ALA A 399 10.09 -28.22 -20.25
CA ALA A 399 10.59 -29.33 -21.06
C ALA A 399 9.90 -29.37 -22.43
N ALA A 400 8.59 -29.08 -22.51
CA ALA A 400 7.86 -28.98 -23.77
C ALA A 400 8.37 -27.84 -24.67
N LEU A 401 9.04 -26.83 -24.10
CA LEU A 401 9.69 -25.72 -24.80
C LEU A 401 11.20 -25.97 -25.06
N GLY A 402 11.70 -27.18 -24.77
CA GLY A 402 13.11 -27.55 -24.95
C GLY A 402 14.04 -27.06 -23.84
N ILE A 403 13.49 -26.59 -22.72
CA ILE A 403 14.25 -26.07 -21.58
C ILE A 403 14.29 -27.14 -20.49
N GLU A 404 15.32 -27.97 -20.55
CA GLU A 404 15.45 -29.20 -19.76
C GLU A 404 15.98 -28.98 -18.33
N THR A 405 15.79 -29.99 -17.48
CA THR A 405 16.38 -30.04 -16.13
C THR A 405 17.88 -30.30 -16.16
N GLU A 406 18.57 -29.92 -15.08
CA GLU A 406 20.01 -30.18 -14.89
C GLU A 406 20.35 -31.67 -15.05
N ALA A 407 19.45 -32.56 -14.60
CA ALA A 407 19.60 -34.01 -14.75
C ALA A 407 19.64 -34.44 -16.23
N ASN A 408 18.99 -33.69 -17.11
CA ASN A 408 18.97 -33.87 -18.56
C ASN A 408 19.94 -32.92 -19.29
N GLY A 409 20.83 -32.24 -18.56
CA GLY A 409 21.84 -31.35 -19.12
C GLY A 409 21.35 -29.94 -19.44
N GLY A 410 20.12 -29.58 -19.05
CA GLY A 410 19.53 -28.26 -19.29
C GLY A 410 19.74 -27.25 -18.14
N PRO A 411 19.18 -26.03 -18.30
CA PRO A 411 19.46 -24.91 -17.41
C PRO A 411 18.66 -24.89 -16.11
N VAL A 412 17.64 -25.75 -15.98
CA VAL A 412 16.70 -25.74 -14.86
C VAL A 412 17.27 -26.52 -13.67
N CYS A 413 17.44 -25.87 -12.52
CA CYS A 413 18.09 -26.46 -11.35
C CYS A 413 17.34 -26.16 -10.04
N ALA A 414 17.53 -27.04 -9.06
CA ALA A 414 16.94 -26.89 -7.74
C ALA A 414 17.75 -25.91 -6.87
N VAL A 415 17.06 -24.88 -6.34
CA VAL A 415 17.58 -23.98 -5.31
C VAL A 415 16.90 -24.30 -4.00
N TYR A 416 17.62 -24.97 -3.11
CA TYR A 416 17.09 -25.35 -1.81
C TYR A 416 16.92 -24.12 -0.91
N GLN A 417 15.71 -23.92 -0.39
CA GLN A 417 15.37 -22.79 0.47
C GLN A 417 15.95 -22.90 1.91
N GLY A 418 15.68 -21.89 2.73
CA GLY A 418 16.13 -21.81 4.12
C GLY A 418 17.56 -21.28 4.24
N TYR A 419 18.41 -21.91 5.07
CA TYR A 419 19.77 -21.41 5.35
C TYR A 419 20.64 -21.27 4.10
N ARG A 420 20.35 -22.03 3.03
CA ARG A 420 21.09 -22.00 1.76
C ARG A 420 20.86 -20.71 0.97
N LEU A 421 19.79 -19.96 1.27
CA LEU A 421 19.57 -18.63 0.70
C LEU A 421 20.30 -17.51 1.47
N SER A 422 21.00 -17.80 2.57
CA SER A 422 21.74 -16.77 3.34
C SER A 422 22.72 -15.98 2.45
N GLY A 423 23.30 -16.64 1.44
CA GLY A 423 24.19 -16.00 0.47
C GLY A 423 23.48 -14.93 -0.37
N ALA A 424 22.23 -15.16 -0.77
CA ALA A 424 21.41 -14.18 -1.48
C ALA A 424 20.94 -13.06 -0.55
N VAL A 425 20.49 -13.40 0.66
CA VAL A 425 20.02 -12.43 1.67
C VAL A 425 21.10 -11.39 1.98
N TRP A 426 22.32 -11.83 2.31
CA TRP A 426 23.43 -10.92 2.60
C TRP A 426 24.11 -10.34 1.36
N GLY A 427 24.17 -11.12 0.27
CA GLY A 427 24.79 -10.68 -0.96
C GLY A 427 24.04 -9.51 -1.58
N MET A 428 22.72 -9.65 -1.69
CA MET A 428 21.86 -8.60 -2.26
C MET A 428 21.83 -7.36 -1.37
N GLU A 429 21.81 -7.50 -0.04
CA GLU A 429 22.02 -6.38 0.90
C GLU A 429 23.26 -5.54 0.56
N ARG A 430 24.39 -6.21 0.27
CA ARG A 430 25.64 -5.52 -0.05
C ARG A 430 25.57 -4.85 -1.41
N LYS A 431 25.03 -5.52 -2.43
CA LYS A 431 24.92 -4.93 -3.77
C LYS A 431 23.93 -3.77 -3.85
N LEU A 432 22.84 -3.82 -3.06
CA LEU A 432 21.93 -2.69 -2.92
C LEU A 432 22.64 -1.51 -2.26
N LYS A 433 23.41 -1.77 -1.19
CA LYS A 433 24.16 -0.73 -0.47
C LYS A 433 25.28 -0.10 -1.29
N ASP A 434 26.00 -0.87 -2.10
CA ASP A 434 27.11 -0.36 -2.91
C ASP A 434 26.65 0.19 -4.28
N GLY A 435 25.35 0.11 -4.59
CA GLY A 435 24.75 0.64 -5.80
C GLY A 435 24.88 -0.25 -7.05
N THR A 436 25.45 -1.45 -6.93
CA THR A 436 25.67 -2.38 -8.06
C THR A 436 24.52 -3.36 -8.30
N PHE A 437 23.40 -3.16 -7.62
CA PHE A 437 22.12 -3.82 -7.89
C PHE A 437 21.04 -2.75 -8.06
N ARG A 438 20.35 -2.78 -9.20
CA ARG A 438 19.25 -1.89 -9.56
C ARG A 438 18.03 -2.72 -9.91
N HIS A 439 16.84 -2.27 -9.54
CA HIS A 439 15.61 -3.01 -9.82
C HIS A 439 14.55 -2.13 -10.46
N ALA A 440 13.67 -2.73 -11.25
CA ALA A 440 12.48 -2.08 -11.76
C ALA A 440 11.65 -1.48 -10.62
N ALA A 441 11.16 -0.26 -10.82
CA ALA A 441 10.30 0.43 -9.85
C ALA A 441 8.90 -0.21 -9.82
N GLN A 442 8.76 -1.28 -9.03
CA GLN A 442 7.55 -2.12 -8.97
C GLN A 442 6.91 -2.08 -7.58
N PRO A 443 5.74 -1.41 -7.42
CA PRO A 443 5.04 -1.31 -6.14
C PRO A 443 4.79 -2.66 -5.43
N MET A 444 4.59 -3.74 -6.19
CA MET A 444 4.47 -5.08 -5.61
C MET A 444 5.75 -5.48 -4.86
N MET A 445 6.92 -5.24 -5.45
CA MET A 445 8.19 -5.59 -4.82
C MET A 445 8.46 -4.74 -3.59
N ASP A 446 8.10 -3.45 -3.59
CA ASP A 446 8.21 -2.61 -2.39
C ASP A 446 7.40 -3.17 -1.21
N TRP A 447 6.21 -3.72 -1.51
CA TRP A 447 5.36 -4.37 -0.53
C TRP A 447 5.93 -5.71 -0.05
N VAL A 448 6.34 -6.58 -0.97
CA VAL A 448 6.92 -7.91 -0.69
C VAL A 448 8.23 -7.78 0.11
N VAL A 449 9.11 -6.83 -0.25
CA VAL A 449 10.35 -6.54 0.48
C VAL A 449 10.04 -6.01 1.89
N GLY A 450 8.97 -5.22 2.05
CA GLY A 450 8.54 -4.72 3.37
C GLY A 450 7.95 -5.79 4.28
N ASN A 451 7.50 -6.89 3.69
CA ASN A 451 7.04 -8.07 4.41
C ASN A 451 8.19 -8.98 4.86
N ALA A 452 9.38 -8.83 4.26
CA ALA A 452 10.52 -9.69 4.52
C ALA A 452 11.07 -9.50 5.93
N LYS A 453 11.03 -10.57 6.73
CA LYS A 453 11.58 -10.63 8.08
C LYS A 453 12.76 -11.59 8.15
N THR A 454 13.80 -11.19 8.87
CA THR A 454 15.00 -12.01 9.06
C THR A 454 15.00 -12.65 10.43
N GLU A 455 15.25 -13.96 10.47
CA GLU A 455 15.56 -14.70 11.69
C GLU A 455 17.00 -15.22 11.62
N GLN A 456 17.76 -15.03 12.70
CA GLN A 456 19.09 -15.62 12.82
C GLN A 456 19.00 -17.02 13.42
N LYS A 457 19.44 -18.03 12.66
CA LYS A 457 19.49 -19.43 13.11
C LYS A 457 20.92 -19.94 13.03
N GLY A 458 21.63 -19.88 14.15
CA GLY A 458 23.07 -20.11 14.19
C GLY A 458 23.81 -19.06 13.36
N ASN A 459 24.62 -19.51 12.41
CA ASN A 459 25.38 -18.64 11.51
C ASN A 459 24.64 -18.29 10.20
N ALA A 460 23.37 -18.68 10.06
CA ALA A 460 22.56 -18.39 8.87
C ALA A 460 21.52 -17.31 9.18
N VAL A 461 21.16 -16.54 8.15
CA VAL A 461 20.03 -15.62 8.20
C VAL A 461 18.97 -16.15 7.26
N LEU A 462 17.77 -16.30 7.78
CA LEU A 462 16.65 -16.84 7.05
C LEU A 462 15.60 -15.76 6.86
N VAL A 463 15.16 -15.61 5.61
CA VAL A 463 13.91 -14.95 5.25
C VAL A 463 12.99 -16.08 4.80
N THR A 464 11.95 -16.37 5.58
CA THR A 464 11.01 -17.46 5.27
C THR A 464 9.57 -17.02 5.44
N LYS A 465 8.66 -17.74 4.78
CA LYS A 465 7.21 -17.55 4.94
C LYS A 465 6.79 -17.72 6.40
N GLN A 466 7.37 -18.67 7.13
CA GLN A 466 7.05 -18.91 8.54
C GLN A 466 7.38 -17.71 9.44
N VAL A 467 8.50 -17.03 9.16
CA VAL A 467 8.92 -15.83 9.91
C VAL A 467 8.14 -14.60 9.47
N ALA A 468 7.81 -14.50 8.18
CA ALA A 468 6.92 -13.46 7.64
C ALA A 468 5.44 -13.65 8.03
N GLY A 469 5.07 -14.84 8.53
CA GLY A 469 3.72 -15.20 8.94
C GLY A 469 2.78 -15.38 7.75
N LYS A 470 1.67 -14.63 7.73
CA LYS A 470 0.71 -14.62 6.61
C LYS A 470 1.12 -13.67 5.47
N ALA A 471 2.20 -12.91 5.65
CA ALA A 471 2.63 -11.90 4.69
C ALA A 471 3.26 -12.55 3.46
N LYS A 472 2.94 -12.04 2.27
CA LYS A 472 3.44 -12.57 1.00
C LYS A 472 4.87 -12.09 0.75
N ILE A 473 5.77 -13.04 0.52
CA ILE A 473 7.19 -12.82 0.26
C ILE A 473 7.69 -13.58 -0.99
N ASP A 474 6.82 -14.32 -1.67
CA ASP A 474 7.18 -15.26 -2.73
C ASP A 474 7.99 -14.61 -3.86
N PRO A 475 7.62 -13.42 -4.38
CA PRO A 475 8.41 -12.75 -5.42
C PRO A 475 9.85 -12.39 -4.98
N LEU A 476 10.07 -12.12 -3.69
CA LEU A 476 11.41 -11.88 -3.15
C LEU A 476 12.21 -13.18 -3.05
N ILE A 477 11.57 -14.29 -2.67
CA ILE A 477 12.22 -15.61 -2.66
C ILE A 477 12.58 -16.03 -4.08
N ALA A 478 11.71 -15.80 -5.05
CA ALA A 478 12.01 -16.00 -6.47
C ALA A 478 13.23 -15.18 -6.90
N LEU A 479 13.30 -13.90 -6.48
CA LEU A 479 14.47 -13.07 -6.74
C LEU A 479 15.75 -13.59 -6.07
N PHE A 480 15.66 -14.11 -4.84
CA PHE A 480 16.80 -14.75 -4.17
C PHE A 480 17.25 -16.02 -4.90
N ASN A 481 16.31 -16.81 -5.46
CA ASN A 481 16.65 -17.95 -6.30
C ASN A 481 17.44 -17.51 -7.54
N ALA A 482 16.99 -16.47 -8.24
CA ALA A 482 17.73 -15.88 -9.37
C ALA A 482 19.12 -15.40 -8.94
N TYR A 483 19.20 -14.71 -7.80
CA TYR A 483 20.44 -14.16 -7.27
C TYR A 483 21.47 -15.28 -7.01
N MET A 484 21.04 -16.39 -6.43
CA MET A 484 21.92 -17.54 -6.17
C MET A 484 22.56 -18.06 -7.45
N LEU A 485 21.84 -18.05 -8.57
CA LEU A 485 22.36 -18.47 -9.86
C LEU A 485 23.31 -17.43 -10.45
N MET A 486 22.93 -16.14 -10.46
CA MET A 486 23.79 -15.07 -10.95
C MET A 486 25.12 -14.98 -10.17
N SER A 487 25.09 -15.27 -8.87
CA SER A 487 26.28 -15.25 -8.01
C SER A 487 27.33 -16.31 -8.36
N ARG A 488 26.99 -17.31 -9.19
CA ARG A 488 27.94 -18.31 -9.70
C ARG A 488 28.85 -17.79 -10.81
N GLY A 489 28.64 -16.56 -11.26
CA GLY A 489 29.35 -15.97 -12.40
C GLY A 489 28.99 -16.67 -13.72
N PRO A 490 27.70 -16.82 -14.06
CA PRO A 490 27.31 -17.51 -15.28
C PRO A 490 27.73 -16.72 -16.53
N VAL A 491 27.76 -17.45 -17.64
CA VAL A 491 27.93 -16.93 -19.00
C VAL A 491 26.73 -17.43 -19.82
N SER A 492 26.25 -16.60 -20.74
CA SER A 492 25.13 -16.92 -21.61
C SER A 492 25.47 -18.02 -22.61
N ALA A 493 24.47 -18.81 -23.03
CA ALA A 493 24.65 -19.87 -24.02
C ALA A 493 24.96 -19.33 -25.43
N GLY A 494 24.55 -18.10 -25.73
CA GLY A 494 24.73 -17.48 -27.05
C GLY A 494 26.17 -17.14 -27.45
N GLY A 495 27.12 -17.21 -26.50
CA GLY A 495 28.50 -16.76 -26.70
C GLY A 495 28.59 -15.24 -26.87
N GLY A 496 29.43 -14.58 -26.09
CA GLY A 496 29.61 -13.13 -26.25
C GLY A 496 30.15 -12.80 -27.64
N MET A 497 29.89 -11.60 -28.16
CA MET A 497 30.55 -11.09 -29.38
C MET A 497 32.09 -11.20 -29.27
N ASN A 498 32.61 -11.12 -28.04
CA ASN A 498 34.00 -11.38 -27.70
C ASN A 498 34.47 -12.82 -27.93
N ASP A 499 33.61 -13.83 -27.76
CA ASP A 499 33.95 -15.24 -28.06
C ASP A 499 33.90 -15.51 -29.57
N TYR A 500 33.03 -14.82 -30.31
CA TYR A 500 33.08 -14.79 -31.77
C TYR A 500 34.41 -14.19 -32.28
N PHE A 501 34.83 -13.03 -31.75
CA PHE A 501 36.12 -12.44 -32.12
C PHE A 501 37.33 -13.27 -31.67
N LYS A 502 37.27 -13.93 -30.50
CA LYS A 502 38.32 -14.88 -30.06
C LYS A 502 38.39 -16.12 -30.94
N SER A 503 37.26 -16.65 -31.40
CA SER A 503 37.23 -17.81 -32.30
C SER A 503 37.78 -17.49 -33.69
N LEU A 504 37.62 -16.25 -34.17
CA LEU A 504 38.27 -15.75 -35.38
C LEU A 504 39.78 -15.51 -35.21
N ALA A 505 40.23 -15.07 -34.03
CA ALA A 505 41.65 -14.83 -33.75
C ALA A 505 42.47 -16.11 -33.56
N GLY A 506 41.84 -17.22 -33.15
CA GLY A 506 42.48 -18.53 -33.03
C GLY A 506 42.58 -19.32 -34.35
N ALA A 507 41.98 -18.81 -35.43
CA ALA A 507 41.96 -19.44 -36.76
C ALA A 507 42.92 -18.77 -37.77
N ALA A 508 43.77 -17.85 -37.32
CA ALA A 508 44.76 -17.13 -38.13
C ALA A 508 46.18 -17.68 -37.97
#